data_AF-A0A7J4SCN8-F1
#
_entry.id   AF-A0A7J4SCN8-F1
#
_cell.length_a   1.000
_cell.length_b   1.000
_cell.length_c   1.000
_cell.angle_alpha   90.00
_cell.angle_beta   90.00
_cell.angle_gamma   90.00
#
_symmetry.space_group_name_H-M   'P 1'
#
loop_
_entity.id
_entity.type
_entity.pdbx_description
1 polymer ?
#
loop_
_entity_poly.entity_id
_entity_poly.type
_entity_poly.pdbx_seq_one_letter_code
_entity_poly.pdbx_strand_id
1 'polypeptide(L)'
;MSLVMPLTYFSTGFIIAFMFPRLPIILVTRGRGFNTAFPEHPEPVPLSPKLTQRVLHMRMIYWMGFVVATIPLMFGLASIKWGNTAFGFGLWISSGWYILSRLQTFAGGQDPPWTLGIAQRLQVVMDESKGDSKCCDNPLPEWGVMAVSCTTCSKVLDTMPRPDLGRKRLDGFFVGATRLLLSDGYPIISNDVDDTIKLDDSEE
;
A
#
# COMPACT_ATOMS: atom_id res chain seq x y z
N MET A 1 -20.06 36.17 15.84
CA MET A 1 -20.59 34.98 15.13
C MET A 1 -19.72 33.78 15.49
N SER A 2 -20.32 32.64 15.83
CA SER A 2 -19.57 31.46 16.27
C SER A 2 -18.94 30.73 15.08
N LEU A 3 -17.61 30.55 15.10
CA LEU A 3 -16.85 29.79 14.10
C LEU A 3 -17.04 28.27 14.19
N VAL A 4 -17.78 27.81 15.20
CA VAL A 4 -17.95 26.37 15.48
C VAL A 4 -18.64 25.65 14.33
N MET A 5 -19.73 26.21 13.78
CA MET A 5 -20.51 25.54 12.72
C MET A 5 -19.74 25.39 11.39
N PRO A 6 -19.07 26.44 10.85
CA PRO A 6 -18.22 26.26 9.68
C PRO A 6 -17.08 25.26 9.91
N LEU A 7 -16.47 25.28 11.10
CA LEU A 7 -15.37 24.37 11.44
C LEU A 7 -15.82 22.91 11.49
N THR A 8 -17.00 22.62 12.07
CA THR A 8 -17.54 21.26 12.09
C THR A 8 -17.84 20.78 10.68
N TYR A 9 -18.50 21.58 9.85
CA TYR A 9 -18.77 21.22 8.45
C TYR A 9 -17.49 20.95 7.66
N PHE A 10 -16.49 21.83 7.76
CA PHE A 10 -15.19 21.63 7.12
C PHE A 10 -14.54 20.33 7.57
N SER A 11 -14.49 20.09 8.88
CA SER A 11 -13.84 18.91 9.46
C SER A 11 -14.53 17.61 9.04
N THR A 12 -15.86 17.59 9.02
CA THR A 12 -16.64 16.44 8.54
C THR A 12 -16.37 16.16 7.06
N GLY A 13 -16.39 17.20 6.21
CA GLY A 13 -16.06 17.05 4.79
C GLY A 13 -14.64 16.52 4.59
N PHE A 14 -13.67 17.08 5.33
CA PHE A 14 -12.27 16.66 5.28
C PHE A 14 -12.09 15.19 5.66
N ILE A 15 -12.67 14.75 6.78
CA ILE A 15 -12.56 13.37 7.26
C ILE A 15 -13.21 12.39 6.28
N ILE A 16 -14.39 12.73 5.74
CA ILE A 16 -15.07 11.87 4.75
C ILE A 16 -14.18 11.69 3.53
N ALA A 17 -13.73 12.79 2.91
CA ALA A 17 -12.85 12.74 1.74
C ALA A 17 -11.49 12.09 2.02
N PHE A 18 -10.99 12.18 3.25
CA PHE A 18 -9.75 11.53 3.66
C PHE A 18 -9.90 10.01 3.73
N MET A 19 -11.04 9.54 4.26
CA MET A 19 -11.29 8.11 4.43
C MET A 19 -11.74 7.43 3.15
N PHE A 20 -12.56 8.09 2.34
CA PHE A 20 -13.26 7.49 1.21
C PHE A 20 -12.34 6.76 0.21
N PRO A 21 -11.22 7.35 -0.28
CA PRO A 21 -10.30 6.68 -1.19
C PRO A 21 -9.54 5.50 -0.56
N ARG A 22 -9.47 5.44 0.77
CA ARG A 22 -8.76 4.41 1.54
C ARG A 22 -9.66 3.25 1.97
N LEU A 23 -10.98 3.39 1.85
CA LEU A 23 -11.92 2.32 2.18
C LEU A 23 -11.72 1.04 1.36
N PRO A 24 -11.49 1.09 0.03
CA PRO A 24 -11.27 -0.13 -0.75
C PRO A 24 -10.10 -0.95 -0.21
N ILE A 25 -8.98 -0.31 0.10
CA ILE A 25 -7.81 -1.01 0.61
C ILE A 25 -8.03 -1.54 2.03
N ILE A 26 -8.81 -0.86 2.87
CA ILE A 26 -9.11 -1.32 4.23
C ILE A 26 -10.10 -2.49 4.25
N LEU A 27 -11.17 -2.41 3.46
CA LEU A 27 -12.32 -3.31 3.53
C LEU A 27 -12.17 -4.50 2.58
N VAL A 28 -11.88 -4.26 1.30
CA VAL A 28 -11.83 -5.32 0.28
C VAL A 28 -10.69 -6.26 0.58
N THR A 29 -9.52 -5.71 0.93
CA THR A 29 -8.34 -6.55 1.10
C THR A 29 -8.41 -7.44 2.35
N ARG A 30 -9.17 -7.02 3.37
CA ARG A 30 -9.30 -7.77 4.62
C ARG A 30 -10.52 -8.69 4.66
N GLY A 31 -11.29 -8.74 3.57
CA GLY A 31 -12.39 -9.68 3.41
C GLY A 31 -11.92 -11.14 3.41
N ARG A 32 -12.77 -12.05 3.91
CA ARG A 32 -12.44 -13.49 4.00
C ARG A 32 -12.06 -14.10 2.64
N GLY A 33 -12.73 -13.68 1.56
CA GLY A 33 -12.46 -14.19 0.21
C GLY A 33 -11.09 -13.80 -0.34
N PHE A 34 -10.46 -12.75 0.19
CA PHE A 34 -9.18 -12.26 -0.31
C PHE A 34 -7.98 -12.90 0.40
N ASN A 35 -8.15 -13.54 1.56
CA ASN A 35 -7.05 -14.03 2.40
C ASN A 35 -7.00 -15.57 2.55
N THR A 36 -7.63 -16.33 1.67
CA THR A 36 -7.69 -17.80 1.76
C THR A 36 -6.34 -18.49 1.53
N ALA A 37 -5.40 -17.84 0.84
CA ALA A 37 -4.14 -18.44 0.42
C ALA A 37 -2.92 -18.00 1.24
N PHE A 38 -3.09 -17.08 2.20
CA PHE A 38 -1.98 -16.48 2.93
C PHE A 38 -2.15 -16.68 4.45
N PRO A 39 -1.04 -16.94 5.18
CA PRO A 39 -1.08 -16.98 6.63
C PRO A 39 -1.43 -15.60 7.22
N GLU A 40 -1.84 -15.56 8.48
CA GLU A 40 -2.14 -14.31 9.17
C GLU A 40 -0.85 -13.51 9.46
N HIS A 41 -0.93 -12.19 9.48
CA HIS A 41 0.22 -11.35 9.86
C HIS A 41 0.46 -11.49 11.38
N PRO A 42 1.72 -11.72 11.84
CA PRO A 42 3.00 -11.37 11.20
C PRO A 42 3.72 -12.47 10.41
N GLU A 43 3.16 -13.68 10.31
CA GLU A 43 3.85 -14.84 9.75
C GLU A 43 4.46 -14.59 8.36
N PRO A 44 5.62 -15.19 8.05
CA PRO A 44 6.26 -15.12 6.74
C PRO A 44 5.33 -15.71 5.67
N VAL A 45 5.46 -15.23 4.43
CA VAL A 45 4.60 -15.68 3.33
C VAL A 45 5.43 -16.51 2.36
N PRO A 46 5.09 -17.77 2.09
CA PRO A 46 5.82 -18.57 1.12
C PRO A 46 5.75 -17.95 -0.27
N LEU A 47 6.89 -17.90 -0.95
CA LEU A 47 6.95 -17.40 -2.32
C LEU A 47 6.16 -18.35 -3.22
N SER A 48 5.20 -17.76 -3.93
CA SER A 48 4.32 -18.49 -4.83
C SER A 48 3.80 -17.54 -5.91
N PRO A 49 3.35 -18.05 -7.07
CA PRO A 49 2.71 -17.22 -8.10
C PRO A 49 1.51 -16.43 -7.56
N LYS A 50 0.81 -16.97 -6.55
CA LYS A 50 -0.29 -16.29 -5.86
C LYS A 50 0.17 -15.02 -5.13
N LEU A 51 1.38 -15.03 -4.57
CA LEU A 51 2.00 -13.87 -3.93
C LEU A 51 2.28 -12.76 -4.95
N THR A 52 2.86 -13.10 -6.09
CA THR A 52 3.10 -12.15 -7.18
C THR A 52 1.79 -11.55 -7.68
N GLN A 53 0.76 -12.38 -7.89
CA GLN A 53 -0.59 -11.93 -8.24
C GLN A 53 -1.16 -10.99 -7.16
N ARG A 54 -0.92 -11.27 -5.88
CA ARG A 54 -1.37 -10.44 -4.76
C ARG A 54 -0.73 -9.05 -4.77
N VAL A 55 0.57 -8.96 -5.02
CA VAL A 55 1.27 -7.67 -5.13
C VAL A 55 0.67 -6.84 -6.27
N LEU A 56 0.42 -7.46 -7.43
CA LEU A 56 -0.19 -6.78 -8.58
C LEU A 56 -1.63 -6.32 -8.30
N HIS A 57 -2.43 -7.13 -7.61
CA HIS A 57 -3.78 -6.75 -7.18
C HIS A 57 -3.76 -5.57 -6.21
N MET A 58 -2.83 -5.55 -5.24
CA MET A 58 -2.68 -4.41 -4.33
C MET A 58 -2.29 -3.14 -5.07
N ARG A 59 -1.36 -3.26 -6.01
CA ARG A 59 -1.00 -2.15 -6.89
C ARG A 59 -2.23 -1.61 -7.63
N MET A 60 -3.04 -2.48 -8.22
CA MET A 60 -4.27 -2.07 -8.89
C MET A 60 -5.23 -1.34 -7.94
N ILE A 61 -5.48 -1.87 -6.74
CA ILE A 61 -6.37 -1.24 -5.74
C ILE A 61 -5.83 0.12 -5.29
N TYR A 62 -4.51 0.24 -5.13
CA TYR A 62 -3.86 1.50 -4.78
C TYR A 62 -4.13 2.58 -5.83
N TRP A 63 -3.95 2.27 -7.12
CA TRP A 63 -4.20 3.21 -8.22
C TRP A 63 -5.70 3.46 -8.46
N MET A 64 -6.57 2.48 -8.18
CA MET A 64 -8.03 2.69 -8.17
C MET A 64 -8.45 3.77 -7.17
N GLY A 65 -7.63 4.05 -6.15
CA GLY A 65 -7.81 5.16 -5.22
C GLY A 65 -7.99 6.52 -5.91
N PHE A 66 -7.36 6.76 -7.07
CA PHE A 66 -7.60 7.97 -7.87
C PHE A 66 -9.05 8.08 -8.33
N VAL A 67 -9.60 7.00 -8.88
CA VAL A 67 -10.98 6.94 -9.34
C VAL A 67 -11.94 7.18 -8.18
N VAL A 68 -11.67 6.59 -7.02
CA VAL A 68 -12.51 6.76 -5.83
C VAL A 68 -12.40 8.18 -5.26
N ALA A 69 -11.23 8.83 -5.37
CA ALA A 69 -11.01 10.19 -4.91
C ALA A 69 -11.67 11.26 -5.80
N THR A 70 -11.94 10.98 -7.09
CA THR A 70 -12.65 11.94 -7.94
C THR A 70 -14.08 12.18 -7.49
N ILE A 71 -14.74 11.18 -6.86
CA ILE A 71 -16.11 11.28 -6.37
C ILE A 71 -16.25 12.41 -5.31
N PRO A 72 -15.54 12.36 -4.15
CA PRO A 72 -15.59 13.44 -3.17
C PRO A 72 -15.01 14.76 -3.70
N LEU A 73 -14.06 14.74 -4.65
CA LEU A 73 -13.55 15.95 -5.28
C LEU A 73 -14.65 16.69 -6.07
N MET A 74 -15.37 15.98 -6.93
CA MET A 74 -16.46 16.54 -7.75
C MET A 74 -17.64 16.96 -6.87
N PHE A 75 -17.97 16.15 -5.86
CA PHE A 75 -19.02 16.51 -4.90
C PHE A 75 -18.62 17.73 -4.06
N GLY A 76 -17.35 17.86 -3.70
CA GLY A 76 -16.80 19.04 -3.04
C GLY A 76 -17.00 20.31 -3.87
N LEU A 77 -16.64 20.27 -5.17
CA LEU A 77 -16.88 21.39 -6.10
C LEU A 77 -18.37 21.74 -6.23
N ALA A 78 -19.24 20.73 -6.33
CA ALA A 78 -20.68 20.94 -6.38
C ALA A 78 -21.21 21.59 -5.08
N SER A 79 -20.75 21.12 -3.91
CA SER A 79 -21.14 21.68 -2.62
C SER A 79 -20.64 23.12 -2.44
N ILE A 80 -19.47 23.48 -2.99
CA ILE A 80 -18.99 24.87 -2.96
C ILE A 80 -19.93 25.79 -3.75
N LYS A 81 -20.39 25.34 -4.92
CA LYS A 81 -21.21 26.16 -5.83
C LYS A 81 -22.69 26.24 -5.43
N TRP A 82 -23.26 25.16 -4.93
CA TRP A 82 -24.71 25.04 -4.70
C TRP A 82 -25.11 24.65 -3.28
N GLY A 83 -24.15 24.29 -2.42
CA GLY A 83 -24.41 23.73 -1.11
C GLY A 83 -23.70 24.48 0.01
N ASN A 84 -23.18 23.71 0.98
CA ASN A 84 -22.41 24.28 2.08
C ASN A 84 -20.95 24.46 1.65
N THR A 85 -20.51 25.71 1.60
CA THR A 85 -19.16 26.09 1.19
C THR A 85 -18.09 25.47 2.10
N ALA A 86 -18.26 25.51 3.42
CA ALA A 86 -17.27 24.99 4.37
C ALA A 86 -17.10 23.47 4.23
N PHE A 87 -18.21 22.74 4.13
CA PHE A 87 -18.20 21.29 3.89
C PHE A 87 -17.56 20.93 2.55
N GLY A 88 -17.94 21.65 1.48
CA GLY A 88 -17.39 21.45 0.14
C GLY A 88 -15.89 21.69 0.05
N PHE A 89 -15.37 22.72 0.74
CA PHE A 89 -13.93 22.95 0.86
C PHE A 89 -13.21 21.81 1.58
N GLY A 90 -13.79 21.27 2.66
CA GLY A 90 -13.21 20.11 3.36
C GLY A 90 -13.04 18.91 2.43
N LEU A 91 -14.08 18.59 1.65
CA LEU A 91 -14.02 17.52 0.65
C LEU A 91 -12.97 17.80 -0.43
N TRP A 92 -13.01 19.00 -1.01
CA TRP A 92 -12.16 19.37 -2.13
C TRP A 92 -10.66 19.37 -1.77
N ILE A 93 -10.29 19.97 -0.63
CA ILE A 93 -8.90 20.03 -0.17
C ILE A 93 -8.37 18.62 0.14
N SER A 94 -9.15 17.81 0.87
CA SER A 94 -8.71 16.47 1.27
C SER A 94 -8.54 15.52 0.08
N SER A 95 -9.49 15.52 -0.86
CA SER A 95 -9.38 14.72 -2.09
C SER A 95 -8.29 15.25 -3.03
N GLY A 96 -8.16 16.57 -3.16
CA GLY A 96 -7.08 17.20 -3.93
C GLY A 96 -5.71 16.83 -3.38
N TRP A 97 -5.54 16.91 -2.05
CA TRP A 97 -4.31 16.51 -1.38
C TRP A 97 -3.98 15.03 -1.62
N TYR A 98 -4.97 14.13 -1.53
CA TYR A 98 -4.77 12.71 -1.81
C TYR A 98 -4.28 12.45 -3.25
N ILE A 99 -4.87 13.11 -4.24
CA ILE A 99 -4.48 12.99 -5.64
C ILE A 99 -3.07 13.52 -5.84
N LEU A 100 -2.77 14.71 -5.31
CA LEU A 100 -1.44 15.31 -5.42
C LEU A 100 -0.36 14.46 -4.74
N SER A 101 -0.60 13.95 -3.53
CA SER A 101 0.36 13.10 -2.81
C SER A 101 0.67 11.81 -3.57
N ARG A 102 -0.30 11.29 -4.32
CA ARG A 102 -0.10 10.11 -5.16
C ARG A 102 0.64 10.45 -6.46
N LEU A 103 0.35 11.59 -7.08
CA LEU A 103 1.00 12.04 -8.31
C LEU A 103 2.48 12.40 -8.12
N GLN A 104 2.91 12.72 -6.88
CA GLN A 104 4.31 12.94 -6.56
C GLN A 104 5.21 11.77 -6.98
N THR A 105 4.69 10.53 -7.02
CA THR A 105 5.40 9.36 -7.55
C THR A 105 5.96 9.56 -8.96
N PHE A 106 5.30 10.34 -9.81
CA PHE A 106 5.77 10.64 -11.17
C PHE A 106 6.79 11.78 -11.24
N ALA A 107 6.96 12.52 -10.15
CA ALA A 107 7.85 13.67 -10.04
C ALA A 107 9.08 13.37 -9.15
N GLY A 108 9.45 12.09 -9.02
CA GLY A 108 10.58 11.65 -8.18
C GLY A 108 10.26 11.55 -6.68
N GLY A 109 8.98 11.56 -6.31
CA GLY A 109 8.55 11.27 -4.95
C GLY A 109 8.68 9.79 -4.59
N GLN A 110 8.29 9.45 -3.36
CA GLN A 110 8.33 8.07 -2.86
C GLN A 110 7.47 7.12 -3.71
N ASP A 111 8.08 6.03 -4.18
CA ASP A 111 7.40 4.98 -4.96
C ASP A 111 6.24 4.34 -4.20
N PRO A 112 5.17 3.89 -4.87
CA PRO A 112 4.08 3.21 -4.19
C PRO A 112 4.54 1.90 -3.54
N PRO A 113 3.91 1.47 -2.42
CA PRO A 113 4.35 0.30 -1.66
C PRO A 113 4.26 -1.03 -2.43
N TRP A 114 3.43 -1.09 -3.48
CA TRP A 114 3.34 -2.24 -4.38
C TRP A 114 3.67 -1.82 -5.81
N THR A 115 4.87 -2.18 -6.28
CA THR A 115 5.36 -1.87 -7.63
C THR A 115 5.41 -3.12 -8.52
N LEU A 116 5.58 -2.92 -9.84
CA LEU A 116 5.89 -4.01 -10.76
C LEU A 116 7.26 -4.63 -10.43
N GLY A 117 8.24 -3.78 -10.05
CA GLY A 117 9.60 -4.21 -9.74
C GLY A 117 9.64 -5.20 -8.59
N ILE A 118 8.85 -5.00 -7.53
CA ILE A 118 8.72 -5.98 -6.43
C ILE A 118 8.19 -7.32 -6.94
N ALA A 119 7.18 -7.32 -7.81
CA ALA A 119 6.62 -8.54 -8.38
C ALA A 119 7.63 -9.29 -9.27
N GLN A 120 8.43 -8.55 -10.04
CA GLN A 120 9.52 -9.11 -10.85
C GLN A 120 10.65 -9.66 -9.99
N ARG A 121 11.08 -8.95 -8.94
CA ARG A 121 12.09 -9.44 -7.98
C ARG A 121 11.66 -10.74 -7.30
N LEU A 122 10.40 -10.82 -6.86
CA LEU A 122 9.85 -12.07 -6.32
C LEU A 122 9.89 -13.21 -7.34
N GLN A 123 9.61 -12.92 -8.61
CA GLN A 123 9.68 -13.91 -9.68
C GLN A 123 11.11 -14.39 -9.93
N VAL A 124 12.08 -13.47 -9.97
CA VAL A 124 13.51 -13.80 -10.10
C VAL A 124 13.95 -14.72 -8.96
N VAL A 125 13.63 -14.40 -7.70
CA VAL A 125 13.97 -15.24 -6.54
C VAL A 125 13.32 -16.63 -6.64
N MET A 126 12.08 -16.73 -7.11
CA MET A 126 11.42 -18.02 -7.33
C MET A 126 12.12 -18.84 -8.43
N ASP A 127 12.53 -18.18 -9.51
CA ASP A 127 13.17 -18.85 -10.65
C ASP A 127 14.59 -19.31 -10.27
N GLU A 128 15.36 -18.47 -9.57
CA GLU A 128 16.67 -18.84 -9.00
C GLU A 128 16.57 -19.99 -8.01
N SER A 129 15.51 -20.03 -7.19
CA SER A 129 15.31 -21.14 -6.25
C SER A 129 15.02 -22.47 -6.95
N LYS A 130 14.51 -22.46 -8.18
CA LYS A 130 14.21 -23.67 -8.96
C LYS A 130 15.31 -24.05 -9.95
N GLY A 131 16.16 -23.09 -10.31
CA GLY A 131 17.24 -23.28 -11.27
C GLY A 131 18.53 -23.82 -10.68
N ASP A 132 19.60 -23.70 -11.46
CA ASP A 132 20.94 -24.16 -11.09
C ASP A 132 21.59 -23.28 -9.99
N SER A 133 21.13 -22.03 -9.86
CA SER A 133 21.59 -21.06 -8.85
C SER A 133 20.90 -21.21 -7.48
N LYS A 134 20.28 -22.37 -7.21
CA LYS A 134 19.58 -22.64 -5.95
C LYS A 134 20.50 -22.49 -4.74
N CYS A 135 19.96 -21.93 -3.65
CA CYS A 135 20.72 -21.68 -2.43
C CYS A 135 21.05 -22.95 -1.62
N CYS A 136 20.27 -24.02 -1.76
CA CYS A 136 20.44 -25.32 -1.09
C CYS A 136 19.68 -26.42 -1.85
N ASP A 137 19.76 -27.67 -1.38
CA ASP A 137 19.13 -28.81 -2.06
C ASP A 137 17.60 -28.73 -2.14
N ASN A 138 16.95 -28.23 -1.08
CA ASN A 138 15.50 -28.03 -1.02
C ASN A 138 15.19 -26.58 -0.61
N PRO A 139 15.23 -25.61 -1.54
CA PRO A 139 15.01 -24.22 -1.21
C PRO A 139 13.53 -23.94 -0.96
N LEU A 140 13.24 -23.38 0.21
CA LEU A 140 11.90 -22.94 0.63
C LEU A 140 11.93 -21.43 0.90
N PRO A 141 11.84 -20.61 -0.16
CA PRO A 141 11.87 -19.16 -0.02
C PRO A 141 10.58 -18.62 0.61
N GLU A 142 10.71 -17.79 1.64
CA GLU A 142 9.61 -17.11 2.30
C GLU A 142 9.88 -15.61 2.47
N TRP A 143 8.85 -14.79 2.30
CA TRP A 143 8.92 -13.35 2.50
C TRP A 143 8.55 -13.00 3.93
N GLY A 144 9.58 -12.74 4.74
CA GLY A 144 9.47 -12.22 6.09
C GLY A 144 9.07 -10.75 6.13
N VAL A 145 9.18 -10.10 7.29
CA VAL A 145 8.91 -8.65 7.42
C VAL A 145 10.03 -7.82 6.79
N MET A 146 11.27 -8.29 6.94
CA MET A 146 12.49 -7.55 6.59
C MET A 146 13.07 -7.89 5.22
N ALA A 147 12.94 -9.15 4.83
CA ALA A 147 13.66 -9.72 3.71
C ALA A 147 12.98 -11.01 3.24
N VAL A 148 13.35 -11.45 2.04
CA VAL A 148 13.08 -12.81 1.56
C VAL A 148 14.25 -13.69 1.95
N SER A 149 13.95 -14.78 2.64
CA SER A 149 14.96 -15.75 3.12
C SER A 149 14.50 -17.18 2.87
N CYS A 150 15.46 -18.08 2.66
CA CYS A 150 15.18 -19.51 2.61
C CYS A 150 15.03 -20.07 4.03
N THR A 151 13.96 -20.80 4.33
CA THR A 151 13.78 -21.42 5.66
C THR A 151 14.70 -22.61 5.90
N THR A 152 15.18 -23.27 4.83
CA THR A 152 16.03 -24.47 4.94
C THR A 152 17.49 -24.15 5.23
N CYS A 153 18.05 -23.10 4.61
CA CYS A 153 19.46 -22.72 4.78
C CYS A 153 19.65 -21.34 5.43
N SER A 154 18.56 -20.65 5.78
CA SER A 154 18.56 -19.30 6.38
C SER A 154 19.29 -18.22 5.57
N LYS A 155 19.67 -18.50 4.32
CA LYS A 155 20.27 -17.52 3.43
C LYS A 155 19.25 -16.44 3.06
N VAL A 156 19.66 -15.18 3.18
CA VAL A 156 18.90 -14.03 2.66
C VAL A 156 19.04 -14.03 1.14
N LEU A 157 17.90 -14.08 0.45
CA LEU A 157 17.82 -14.11 -1.01
C LEU A 157 17.62 -12.69 -1.57
N ASP A 158 16.77 -11.91 -0.91
CA ASP A 158 16.50 -10.53 -1.28
C ASP A 158 16.24 -9.72 0.00
N THR A 159 16.82 -8.52 0.11
CA THR A 159 16.65 -7.60 1.24
C THR A 159 15.40 -6.72 1.13
N MET A 160 14.47 -6.97 0.20
CA MET A 160 13.25 -6.15 0.12
C MET A 160 12.33 -6.32 1.34
N PRO A 161 11.98 -5.22 2.04
CA PRO A 161 11.03 -5.26 3.14
C PRO A 161 9.61 -5.49 2.60
N ARG A 162 8.80 -6.19 3.39
CA ARG A 162 7.45 -6.60 2.94
C ARG A 162 6.43 -5.49 3.20
N PRO A 163 5.76 -4.95 2.16
CA PRO A 163 4.65 -4.02 2.35
C PRO A 163 3.43 -4.74 2.98
N ASP A 164 2.41 -4.00 3.41
CA ASP A 164 1.17 -4.66 3.84
C ASP A 164 0.62 -5.50 2.68
N LEU A 165 0.14 -6.71 2.92
CA LEU A 165 -0.47 -7.53 1.87
C LEU A 165 -1.97 -7.62 2.09
N GLY A 166 -2.56 -6.70 2.87
CA GLY A 166 -3.97 -6.70 3.23
C GLY A 166 -4.38 -7.98 3.96
N ARG A 167 -3.41 -8.64 4.61
CA ARG A 167 -3.66 -9.89 5.32
C ARG A 167 -4.44 -9.61 6.59
N LYS A 168 -5.18 -10.61 7.05
CA LYS A 168 -5.78 -10.57 8.37
C LYS A 168 -4.65 -10.47 9.40
N ARG A 169 -4.77 -9.51 10.33
CA ARG A 169 -3.82 -9.30 11.42
C ARG A 169 -4.39 -9.87 12.71
N LEU A 170 -3.52 -10.42 13.54
CA LEU A 170 -3.87 -10.91 14.88
C LEU A 170 -4.33 -9.77 15.81
N ASP A 171 -3.80 -8.56 15.61
CA ASP A 171 -4.11 -7.36 16.42
C ASP A 171 -5.55 -6.83 16.24
N GLY A 172 -6.35 -7.46 15.38
CA GLY A 172 -7.73 -7.08 15.12
C GLY A 172 -7.91 -6.02 14.01
N PHE A 173 -9.17 -5.83 13.59
CA PHE A 173 -9.51 -5.01 12.44
C PHE A 173 -9.19 -3.52 12.65
N PHE A 174 -9.57 -2.95 13.79
CA PHE A 174 -9.41 -1.51 14.05
C PHE A 174 -7.94 -1.09 14.13
N VAL A 175 -7.12 -1.83 14.90
CA VAL A 175 -5.68 -1.57 15.01
C VAL A 175 -5.00 -1.72 13.65
N GLY A 176 -5.35 -2.78 12.90
CA GLY A 176 -4.85 -2.99 11.54
C GLY A 176 -5.25 -1.89 10.55
N ALA A 177 -6.48 -1.39 10.65
CA ALA A 177 -6.98 -0.29 9.83
C ALA A 177 -6.26 1.01 10.14
N THR A 178 -6.15 1.40 11.41
CA THR A 178 -5.42 2.61 11.83
C THR A 178 -3.96 2.56 11.39
N ARG A 179 -3.30 1.42 11.55
CA ARG A 179 -1.91 1.24 11.11
C ARG A 179 -1.76 1.40 9.59
N LEU A 180 -2.70 0.87 8.81
CA LEU A 180 -2.73 1.07 7.36
C LEU A 180 -3.04 2.50 6.97
N LEU A 181 -3.84 3.23 7.75
CA LEU A 181 -4.09 4.66 7.49
C LEU A 181 -2.83 5.50 7.73
N LEU A 182 -2.03 5.15 8.73
CA LEU A 182 -0.78 5.85 9.06
C LEU A 182 0.35 5.47 8.10
N SER A 183 0.50 4.18 7.78
CA SER A 183 1.58 3.71 6.91
C SER A 183 1.21 3.67 5.44
N ASP A 184 -0.07 3.83 5.10
CA ASP A 184 -0.59 3.81 3.72
C ASP A 184 -0.19 2.56 2.89
N GLY A 185 0.18 1.48 3.58
CA GLY A 185 0.65 0.23 3.00
C GLY A 185 2.17 0.05 2.95
N TYR A 186 2.93 1.10 3.25
CA TYR A 186 4.38 1.05 3.29
C TYR A 186 4.91 0.08 4.35
N PRO A 187 6.06 -0.57 4.07
CA PRO A 187 6.78 -1.31 5.09
C PRO A 187 7.18 -0.35 6.20
N ILE A 188 7.15 -0.84 7.43
CA ILE A 188 7.46 -0.03 8.62
C ILE A 188 8.95 0.13 8.81
N ILE A 189 9.71 -0.67 8.09
CA ILE A 189 11.16 -0.71 8.15
C ILE A 189 11.64 -0.38 6.74
N SER A 190 12.35 0.74 6.63
CA SER A 190 13.09 1.12 5.43
C SER A 190 14.45 0.44 5.49
N ASN A 191 14.88 -0.14 4.37
CA ASN A 191 16.25 -0.60 4.22
C ASN A 191 16.99 0.47 3.40
N ASP A 192 18.05 1.04 3.97
CA ASP A 192 18.86 2.12 3.38
C ASP A 192 19.56 1.73 2.06
N VAL A 193 19.44 0.47 1.63
CA VAL A 193 20.11 -0.10 0.46
C VAL A 193 19.40 0.22 -0.86
N ASP A 194 18.08 0.51 -0.82
CA ASP A 194 17.31 0.83 -2.04
C ASP A 194 17.58 2.26 -2.54
N ASP A 195 18.06 3.15 -1.67
CA ASP A 195 18.51 4.50 -2.05
C ASP A 195 19.81 4.45 -2.87
N THR A 196 20.69 3.49 -2.63
CA THR A 196 21.95 3.34 -3.37
C THR A 196 21.75 2.81 -4.79
N ILE A 197 20.76 1.94 -5.01
CA ILE A 197 20.46 1.38 -6.36
C ILE A 197 19.75 2.43 -7.22
N LYS A 198 18.86 3.24 -6.63
CA LYS A 198 18.19 4.33 -7.36
C LYS A 198 19.13 5.48 -7.75
N LEU A 199 20.19 5.71 -6.98
CA LEU A 199 21.23 6.67 -7.35
C LEU A 199 21.94 6.22 -8.63
N ASP A 200 22.29 4.94 -8.73
CA ASP A 200 23.00 4.37 -9.90
C ASP A 200 22.14 4.40 -11.19
N ASP A 201 20.84 4.06 -11.08
CA ASP A 201 19.91 4.09 -12.22
C ASP A 201 19.51 5.51 -12.67
N SER A 202 19.81 6.55 -11.87
CA SER A 202 19.49 7.95 -12.19
C SER A 202 20.65 8.75 -12.77
N GLU A 203 21.85 8.16 -12.79
CA GLU A 203 23.07 8.75 -13.36
C GLU A 203 23.34 8.30 -14.83
N GLU A 204 22.43 7.52 -15.45
CA GLU A 204 22.46 7.17 -16.88
C GLU A 204 21.41 7.90 -17.75
#